data_AF-A0A1V6B4T9-F1
#
_entry.id   AF-A0A1V6B4T9-F1
#
_cell.length_a   1.000
_cell.length_b   1.000
_cell.length_c   1.000
_cell.angle_alpha   90.00
_cell.angle_beta   90.00
_cell.angle_gamma   90.00
#
_symmetry.space_group_name_H-M   'P 1'
#
loop_
_entity.id
_entity.type
_entity.pdbx_description
1 polymer ?
#
loop_
_entity_poly.entity_id
_entity_poly.type
_entity_poly.pdbx_seq_one_letter_code
_entity_poly.pdbx_strand_id
1 'polypeptide(L)'
;MEKIISECKEKKITKADVLGFDYEMGLDFEQAKKLGIDVQLKVIPREVFDKKAVEKGQVKFYDVAYIEVKPIIRGRGNAKEVAIELTDFSVFYNQDNTGEVEEKLQSGGSKIVIENGQVIKISKDKQTDIIEKEVLTKKWTDWIDYWSVDFEFESKKEIVRVVDEKTGEEKEEWTGSYIFENEWQSFRTKKDRSLELTSAFKDAQKGKMKIAIKVIDIFGNDTTKVIEVNI
;
A
#
# COMPACT_ATOMS: atom_id res chain seq x y z
N MET A 1 18.72 -10.87 -12.60
CA MET A 1 18.86 -10.46 -11.19
C MET A 1 20.21 -9.80 -10.92
N GLU A 2 21.34 -10.44 -11.21
CA GLU A 2 22.68 -9.88 -10.96
C GLU A 2 22.89 -8.48 -11.55
N LYS A 3 22.36 -8.19 -12.76
CA LYS A 3 22.40 -6.84 -13.35
C LYS A 3 21.65 -5.80 -12.52
N ILE A 4 20.46 -6.15 -12.00
CA ILE A 4 19.64 -5.25 -11.19
C ILE A 4 20.34 -4.97 -9.85
N ILE A 5 20.87 -6.01 -9.20
CA ILE A 5 21.64 -5.89 -7.97
C ILE A 5 22.91 -5.03 -8.19
N SER A 6 23.64 -5.29 -9.28
CA SER A 6 24.85 -4.53 -9.63
C SER A 6 24.53 -3.06 -9.89
N GLU A 7 23.47 -2.77 -10.64
CA GLU A 7 23.03 -1.41 -10.93
C GLU A 7 22.51 -0.70 -9.67
N CYS A 8 21.79 -1.40 -8.80
CA CYS A 8 21.35 -0.87 -7.52
C CYS A 8 22.53 -0.55 -6.60
N LYS A 9 23.56 -1.40 -6.55
CA LYS A 9 24.80 -1.13 -5.83
C LYS A 9 25.57 0.07 -6.41
N GLU A 10 25.73 0.12 -7.73
CA GLU A 10 26.43 1.19 -8.42
C GLU A 10 25.75 2.55 -8.20
N LYS A 11 24.42 2.58 -8.32
CA LYS A 11 23.60 3.79 -8.20
C LYS A 11 23.13 4.10 -6.78
N LYS A 12 23.52 3.28 -5.79
CA LYS A 12 23.08 3.38 -4.38
C LYS A 12 21.55 3.41 -4.22
N ILE A 13 20.87 2.57 -5.00
CA ILE A 13 19.42 2.40 -4.94
C ILE A 13 19.12 1.26 -3.98
N THR A 14 18.32 1.53 -2.95
CA THR A 14 17.98 0.56 -1.89
C THR A 14 16.67 -0.18 -2.14
N LYS A 15 15.89 0.25 -3.15
CA LYS A 15 14.62 -0.38 -3.55
C LYS A 15 14.49 -0.49 -5.06
N ALA A 16 14.08 -1.65 -5.57
CA ALA A 16 13.82 -1.87 -6.99
C ALA A 16 12.56 -2.69 -7.21
N ASP A 17 11.63 -2.16 -8.01
CA ASP A 17 10.45 -2.88 -8.46
C ASP A 17 10.75 -3.56 -9.81
N VAL A 18 10.52 -4.86 -9.90
CA VAL A 18 10.83 -5.67 -11.08
C VAL A 18 9.56 -6.25 -11.65
N LEU A 19 9.21 -5.81 -12.86
CA LEU A 19 8.06 -6.34 -13.59
C LEU A 19 8.46 -7.66 -14.28
N GLY A 20 7.71 -8.74 -14.04
CA GLY A 20 7.99 -10.05 -14.61
C GLY A 20 6.75 -10.91 -14.77
N PHE A 21 6.85 -11.98 -15.56
CA PHE A 21 5.74 -12.92 -15.76
C PHE A 21 5.75 -14.04 -14.72
N ASP A 22 4.61 -14.70 -14.47
CA ASP A 22 4.48 -15.81 -13.49
C ASP A 22 5.55 -16.90 -13.66
N TYR A 23 5.99 -17.17 -14.90
CA TYR A 23 7.01 -18.17 -15.21
C TYR A 23 8.44 -17.70 -14.88
N GLU A 24 8.65 -16.40 -14.71
CA GLU A 24 9.92 -15.77 -14.29
C GLU A 24 9.95 -15.48 -12.78
N MET A 25 8.81 -15.58 -12.09
CA MET A 25 8.68 -15.30 -10.65
C MET A 25 9.28 -16.39 -9.74
N GLY A 26 9.83 -17.47 -10.29
CA GLY A 26 10.59 -18.48 -9.54
C GLY A 26 12.01 -18.04 -9.15
N LEU A 27 12.35 -16.77 -9.33
CA LEU A 27 13.65 -16.20 -9.00
C LEU A 27 13.78 -16.00 -7.47
N ASP A 28 14.86 -16.48 -6.88
CA ASP A 28 15.14 -16.36 -5.45
C ASP A 28 15.79 -15.00 -5.10
N PHE A 29 15.06 -14.12 -4.41
CA PHE A 29 15.52 -12.77 -4.03
C PHE A 29 16.22 -12.72 -2.67
N GLU A 30 16.46 -13.86 -2.00
CA GLU A 30 17.19 -13.86 -0.74
C GLU A 30 18.57 -13.22 -0.86
N GLN A 31 19.22 -13.35 -2.02
CA GLN A 31 20.52 -12.73 -2.29
C GLN A 31 20.46 -11.20 -2.34
N ALA A 32 19.39 -10.63 -2.93
CA ALA A 32 19.21 -9.18 -2.97
C ALA A 32 18.95 -8.61 -1.57
N LYS A 33 18.15 -9.32 -0.77
CA LYS A 33 17.83 -8.94 0.61
C LYS A 33 19.06 -8.98 1.52
N LYS A 34 19.93 -9.99 1.36
CA LYS A 34 21.24 -10.06 2.07
C LYS A 34 22.16 -8.90 1.73
N LEU A 35 21.98 -8.29 0.56
CA LEU A 35 22.76 -7.15 0.08
C LEU A 35 22.12 -5.79 0.38
N GLY A 36 21.06 -5.77 1.20
CA GLY A 36 20.38 -4.53 1.62
C GLY A 36 19.51 -3.88 0.52
N ILE A 37 19.15 -4.63 -0.52
CA ILE A 37 18.30 -4.14 -1.62
C ILE A 37 16.92 -4.81 -1.50
N ASP A 38 15.89 -4.02 -1.26
CA ASP A 38 14.50 -4.48 -1.27
C ASP A 38 14.01 -4.60 -2.72
N VAL A 39 13.83 -5.83 -3.19
CA VAL A 39 13.36 -6.13 -4.55
C VAL A 39 11.96 -6.69 -4.48
N GLN A 40 11.00 -5.98 -5.08
CA GLN A 40 9.62 -6.43 -5.18
C GLN A 40 9.31 -6.85 -6.61
N LEU A 41 8.81 -8.07 -6.78
CA LEU A 41 8.31 -8.51 -8.07
C LEU A 41 6.86 -8.04 -8.26
N LYS A 42 6.59 -7.47 -9.43
CA LYS A 42 5.27 -7.07 -9.89
C LYS A 42 4.90 -7.90 -11.12
N VAL A 43 3.74 -8.55 -11.10
CA VAL A 43 3.31 -9.42 -12.20
C VAL A 43 2.90 -8.57 -13.39
N ILE A 44 3.45 -8.85 -14.58
CA ILE A 44 2.90 -8.33 -15.83
C ILE A 44 1.66 -9.15 -16.17
N PRO A 45 0.45 -8.55 -16.25
CA PRO A 45 -0.75 -9.27 -16.61
C PRO A 45 -0.58 -9.96 -17.98
N ARG A 46 -0.98 -11.23 -18.10
CA ARG A 46 -0.88 -11.98 -19.38
C ARG A 46 -1.72 -11.35 -20.49
N GLU A 47 -2.75 -10.59 -20.10
CA GLU A 47 -3.65 -9.84 -20.99
C GLU A 47 -2.93 -8.78 -21.82
N VAL A 48 -1.73 -8.33 -21.39
CA VAL A 48 -0.89 -7.38 -22.13
C VAL A 48 -0.44 -7.96 -23.50
N PHE A 49 -0.45 -9.28 -23.66
CA PHE A 49 -0.11 -9.95 -24.92
C PHE A 49 -1.28 -10.11 -25.90
N ASP A 50 -2.53 -9.97 -25.44
CA ASP A 50 -3.67 -10.04 -26.34
C ASP A 50 -3.89 -8.67 -26.98
N LYS A 51 -3.48 -8.54 -28.26
CA LYS A 51 -3.69 -7.33 -29.05
C LYS A 51 -5.15 -6.86 -29.06
N LYS A 52 -6.11 -7.78 -29.00
CA LYS A 52 -7.54 -7.43 -28.92
C LYS A 52 -7.92 -6.89 -27.54
N ALA A 53 -7.32 -7.39 -26.47
CA ALA A 53 -7.53 -6.88 -25.11
C ALA A 53 -6.89 -5.48 -24.94
N VAL A 54 -5.72 -5.25 -25.54
CA VAL A 54 -5.07 -3.93 -25.58
C VAL A 54 -5.92 -2.92 -26.37
N GLU A 55 -6.39 -3.27 -27.57
CA GLU A 55 -7.23 -2.40 -28.41
C GLU A 55 -8.60 -2.11 -27.80
N LYS A 56 -9.12 -3.02 -26.96
CA LYS A 56 -10.37 -2.83 -26.20
C LYS A 56 -10.18 -2.11 -24.85
N GLY A 57 -8.96 -1.72 -24.49
CA GLY A 57 -8.68 -1.07 -23.20
C GLY A 57 -8.87 -1.98 -21.98
N GLN A 58 -8.79 -3.29 -22.17
CA GLN A 58 -8.94 -4.30 -21.11
C GLN A 58 -7.63 -4.51 -20.34
N VAL A 59 -6.50 -4.06 -20.88
CA VAL A 59 -5.20 -4.08 -20.20
C VAL A 59 -5.15 -2.94 -19.19
N LYS A 60 -5.28 -3.30 -17.91
CA LYS A 60 -5.28 -2.35 -16.80
C LYS A 60 -4.01 -2.51 -15.96
N PHE A 61 -3.29 -1.41 -15.80
CA PHE A 61 -2.14 -1.33 -14.90
C PHE A 61 -2.66 -1.02 -13.49
N TYR A 62 -2.29 -1.83 -12.51
CA TYR A 62 -2.66 -1.62 -11.12
C TYR A 62 -1.40 -1.62 -10.28
N ASP A 63 -1.12 -0.51 -9.59
CA ASP A 63 -0.22 -0.52 -8.43
C ASP A 63 -0.14 0.82 -7.68
N VAL A 64 -1.24 1.57 -7.54
CA VAL A 64 -1.21 2.75 -6.68
C VAL A 64 -2.46 2.82 -5.82
N ALA A 65 -2.33 2.35 -4.59
CA ALA A 65 -3.20 2.81 -3.51
C ALA A 65 -2.91 4.30 -3.29
N TYR A 66 -3.96 5.12 -3.28
CA TYR A 66 -3.87 6.56 -3.13
C TYR A 66 -4.39 6.97 -1.77
N ILE A 67 -3.58 7.71 -1.01
CA ILE A 67 -3.97 8.32 0.27
C ILE A 67 -4.13 9.82 0.05
N GLU A 68 -5.27 10.40 0.41
CA GLU A 68 -5.44 11.85 0.50
C GLU A 68 -5.59 12.28 1.97
N VAL A 69 -4.83 13.30 2.34
CA VAL A 69 -4.78 13.81 3.71
C VAL A 69 -4.76 15.32 3.70
N LYS A 70 -5.35 15.91 4.73
CA LYS A 70 -5.40 17.34 4.95
C LYS A 70 -4.81 17.68 6.32
N PRO A 71 -3.74 18.48 6.39
CA PRO A 71 -3.24 18.98 7.66
C PRO A 71 -4.17 20.06 8.22
N ILE A 72 -4.48 19.97 9.50
CA ILE A 72 -5.24 20.94 10.27
C ILE A 72 -4.27 21.60 11.25
N ILE A 73 -3.94 22.86 11.01
CA ILE A 73 -3.05 23.64 11.88
C ILE A 73 -3.86 24.61 12.71
N ARG A 74 -3.61 24.66 14.02
CA ARG A 74 -4.27 25.58 14.97
C ARG A 74 -3.23 26.19 15.92
N GLY A 75 -3.64 27.19 16.69
CA GLY A 75 -2.77 27.91 17.63
C GLY A 75 -2.32 29.29 17.12
N ARG A 76 -1.62 30.04 17.98
CA ARG A 76 -1.15 31.41 17.71
C ARG A 76 0.28 31.59 18.22
N GLY A 77 1.10 32.32 17.47
CA GLY A 77 2.49 32.60 17.84
C GLY A 77 3.37 31.36 17.74
N ASN A 78 4.08 31.03 18.83
CA ASN A 78 5.01 29.89 18.91
C ASN A 78 4.35 28.60 19.41
N ALA A 79 3.12 28.65 19.92
CA ALA A 79 2.35 27.47 20.29
C ALA A 79 1.39 27.16 19.14
N LYS A 80 1.80 26.22 18.29
CA LYS A 80 1.00 25.70 17.18
C LYS A 80 0.77 24.22 17.40
N GLU A 81 -0.34 23.74 16.91
CA GLU A 81 -0.72 22.33 16.95
C GLU A 81 -1.08 21.88 15.55
N VAL A 82 -0.75 20.63 15.22
CA VAL A 82 -1.08 20.00 13.95
C VAL A 82 -1.85 18.71 14.19
N ALA A 83 -2.90 18.50 13.39
CA ALA A 83 -3.59 17.23 13.26
C ALA A 83 -3.69 16.87 11.77
N ILE A 84 -3.84 15.59 11.46
CA ILE A 84 -4.03 15.10 10.10
C ILE A 84 -5.44 14.56 9.98
N GLU A 85 -6.16 15.03 8.97
CA GLU A 85 -7.44 14.49 8.55
C GLU A 85 -7.23 13.61 7.32
N LEU A 86 -7.63 12.35 7.40
CA LEU A 86 -7.70 11.43 6.26
C LEU A 86 -8.99 11.72 5.47
N THR A 87 -8.85 12.19 4.23
CA THR A 87 -9.99 12.65 3.43
C THR A 87 -10.41 11.66 2.36
N ASP A 88 -9.45 10.87 1.84
CA ASP A 88 -9.73 9.84 0.84
C ASP A 88 -8.70 8.72 0.90
N PHE A 89 -9.15 7.53 0.50
CA PHE A 89 -8.30 6.36 0.27
C PHE A 89 -8.88 5.53 -0.87
N SER A 90 -8.13 5.42 -1.95
CA SER A 90 -8.55 4.63 -3.12
C SER A 90 -7.59 3.50 -3.35
N VAL A 91 -8.13 2.30 -3.55
CA VAL A 91 -7.40 1.12 -3.97
C VAL A 91 -7.99 0.63 -5.29
N PHE A 92 -7.15 0.12 -6.18
CA PHE A 92 -7.59 -0.37 -7.50
C PHE A 92 -7.39 -1.88 -7.64
N TYR A 93 -7.54 -2.62 -6.54
CA TYR A 93 -7.43 -4.09 -6.57
C TYR A 93 -8.46 -4.69 -7.53
N ASN A 94 -8.03 -5.70 -8.27
CA ASN A 94 -8.89 -6.55 -9.07
C ASN A 94 -8.49 -7.99 -8.77
N GLN A 95 -9.46 -8.79 -8.34
CA GLN A 95 -9.28 -10.19 -8.00
C GLN A 95 -10.37 -10.99 -8.69
N ASP A 96 -9.93 -11.85 -9.60
CA ASP A 96 -10.72 -12.62 -10.55
C ASP A 96 -11.47 -11.79 -11.61
N ASN A 97 -11.62 -12.35 -12.81
CA ASN A 97 -12.49 -11.78 -13.84
C ASN A 97 -13.95 -12.13 -13.50
N THR A 98 -14.76 -11.10 -13.24
CA THR A 98 -16.18 -11.21 -12.87
C THR A 98 -16.96 -12.12 -13.81
N GLY A 99 -16.68 -12.06 -15.13
CA GLY A 99 -17.35 -12.89 -16.13
C GLY A 99 -17.05 -14.39 -16.00
N GLU A 100 -15.80 -14.76 -15.67
CA GLU A 100 -15.46 -16.18 -15.48
C GLU A 100 -16.04 -16.76 -14.18
N VAL A 101 -16.19 -15.92 -13.15
CA VAL A 101 -16.75 -16.33 -11.87
C VAL A 101 -18.24 -16.62 -12.00
N GLU A 102 -18.95 -15.84 -12.80
CA GLU A 102 -20.37 -16.04 -13.11
C GLU A 102 -20.63 -17.38 -13.82
N GLU A 103 -19.79 -17.73 -14.80
CA GLU A 103 -19.92 -18.98 -15.56
C GLU A 103 -19.59 -20.23 -14.72
N LYS A 104 -18.67 -20.13 -13.77
CA LYS A 104 -18.24 -21.24 -12.90
C LYS A 104 -19.10 -21.39 -11.64
N LEU A 105 -20.00 -20.44 -11.34
CA LEU A 105 -20.83 -20.48 -10.14
C LEU A 105 -21.95 -21.53 -10.25
N GLN A 106 -21.95 -22.50 -9.35
CA GLN A 106 -23.04 -23.47 -9.23
C GLN A 106 -24.30 -22.81 -8.65
N SER A 107 -25.49 -23.29 -9.02
CA SER A 107 -26.76 -22.74 -8.54
C SER A 107 -26.85 -22.81 -7.00
N GLY A 108 -27.08 -21.67 -6.36
CA GLY A 108 -27.03 -21.50 -4.91
C GLY A 108 -25.66 -21.19 -4.31
N GLY A 109 -24.63 -21.07 -5.14
CA GLY A 109 -23.30 -20.64 -4.72
C GLY A 109 -23.20 -19.13 -4.54
N SER A 110 -22.25 -18.69 -3.72
CA SER A 110 -21.84 -17.30 -3.64
C SER A 110 -20.32 -17.21 -3.66
N LYS A 111 -19.78 -16.22 -4.37
CA LYS A 111 -18.35 -15.90 -4.36
C LYS A 111 -18.15 -14.40 -4.19
N ILE A 112 -17.13 -14.03 -3.44
CA ILE A 112 -16.69 -12.65 -3.30
C ILE A 112 -15.59 -12.43 -4.33
N VAL A 113 -15.71 -11.35 -5.11
CA VAL A 113 -14.72 -10.90 -6.10
C VAL A 113 -14.38 -9.44 -5.83
N ILE A 114 -13.26 -8.99 -6.38
CA ILE A 114 -12.89 -7.58 -6.31
C ILE A 114 -12.81 -7.05 -7.72
N GLU A 115 -13.58 -6.03 -8.04
CA GLU A 115 -13.60 -5.42 -9.36
C GLU A 115 -13.47 -3.90 -9.22
N ASN A 116 -12.49 -3.32 -9.93
CA ASN A 116 -12.17 -1.89 -9.93
C ASN A 116 -12.07 -1.28 -8.51
N GLY A 117 -11.47 -1.98 -7.55
CA GLY A 117 -11.38 -1.47 -6.18
C GLY A 117 -12.69 -1.52 -5.39
N GLN A 118 -13.65 -2.35 -5.82
CA GLN A 118 -14.88 -2.63 -5.09
C GLN A 118 -14.97 -4.11 -4.75
N VAL A 119 -15.27 -4.42 -3.49
CA VAL A 119 -15.58 -5.80 -3.10
C VAL A 119 -17.03 -6.08 -3.45
N ILE A 120 -17.25 -7.05 -4.33
CA ILE A 120 -18.56 -7.44 -4.84
C ILE A 120 -18.84 -8.88 -4.46
N LYS A 121 -19.99 -9.14 -3.86
CA LYS A 121 -20.50 -10.49 -3.64
C LYS A 121 -21.40 -10.86 -4.81
N ILE A 122 -21.04 -11.91 -5.52
CA ILE A 122 -21.84 -12.52 -6.57
C ILE A 122 -22.54 -13.73 -5.98
N SER A 123 -23.86 -13.77 -6.04
CA SER A 123 -24.68 -14.93 -5.64
C SER A 123 -25.56 -15.38 -6.78
N LYS A 124 -25.71 -16.71 -6.90
CA LYS A 124 -26.60 -17.31 -7.90
C LYS A 124 -27.78 -17.96 -7.20
N ASP A 125 -28.99 -17.51 -7.49
CA ASP A 125 -30.20 -18.04 -6.85
C ASP A 125 -30.47 -19.50 -7.28
N LYS A 126 -30.95 -20.32 -6.34
CA LYS A 126 -31.19 -21.76 -6.58
C LYS A 126 -32.41 -22.04 -7.45
N GLN A 127 -33.41 -21.16 -7.44
CA GLN A 127 -34.73 -21.42 -8.04
C GLN A 127 -34.87 -20.74 -9.41
N THR A 128 -34.28 -19.55 -9.53
CA THR A 128 -34.42 -18.69 -10.70
C THR A 128 -33.17 -18.66 -11.58
N ASP A 129 -32.06 -19.21 -11.09
CA ASP A 129 -30.73 -19.16 -11.72
C ASP A 129 -30.23 -17.72 -11.99
N ILE A 130 -30.87 -16.72 -11.38
CA ILE A 130 -30.53 -15.30 -11.49
C ILE A 130 -29.26 -15.01 -10.70
N ILE A 131 -28.38 -14.20 -11.29
CA ILE A 131 -27.15 -13.72 -10.67
C ILE A 131 -27.43 -12.36 -10.02
N GLU A 132 -27.16 -12.27 -8.72
CA GLU A 132 -27.22 -11.04 -7.94
C GLU A 132 -25.79 -10.56 -7.63
N LYS A 133 -25.57 -9.25 -7.76
CA LYS A 133 -24.30 -8.59 -7.42
C LYS A 133 -24.55 -7.58 -6.31
N GLU A 134 -23.93 -7.80 -5.16
CA GLU A 134 -24.02 -6.91 -4.00
C GLU A 134 -22.65 -6.25 -3.75
N VAL A 135 -22.60 -4.91 -3.79
CA VAL A 135 -21.38 -4.15 -3.48
C VAL A 135 -21.23 -4.03 -1.95
N LEU A 136 -20.16 -4.60 -1.42
CA LEU A 136 -19.87 -4.61 0.02
C LEU A 136 -19.15 -3.33 0.48
N THR A 137 -18.24 -2.79 -0.33
CA THR A 137 -17.51 -1.54 -0.06
C THR A 137 -18.31 -0.35 -0.57
N LYS A 138 -19.06 0.29 0.32
CA LYS A 138 -19.96 1.42 -0.04
C LYS A 138 -19.26 2.77 0.10
N LYS A 139 -18.29 2.87 1.01
CA LYS A 139 -17.50 4.06 1.27
C LYS A 139 -16.02 3.71 1.18
N TRP A 140 -15.19 4.67 0.79
CA TRP A 140 -13.73 4.50 0.74
C TRP A 140 -13.15 4.06 2.09
N THR A 141 -13.73 4.53 3.20
CA THR A 141 -13.31 4.13 4.55
C THR A 141 -13.45 2.63 4.81
N ASP A 142 -14.36 1.94 4.11
CA ASP A 142 -14.59 0.50 4.28
C ASP A 142 -13.38 -0.35 3.85
N TRP A 143 -12.46 0.26 3.10
CA TRP A 143 -11.18 -0.34 2.74
C TRP A 143 -10.13 -0.26 3.84
N ILE A 144 -10.34 0.54 4.87
CA ILE A 144 -9.35 0.81 5.91
C ILE A 144 -9.70 0.05 7.17
N ASP A 145 -8.80 -0.86 7.55
CA ASP A 145 -8.84 -1.53 8.85
C ASP A 145 -8.10 -0.71 9.91
N TYR A 146 -6.97 -0.11 9.54
CA TYR A 146 -6.11 0.61 10.45
C TYR A 146 -5.40 1.75 9.71
N TRP A 147 -5.21 2.88 10.39
CA TRP A 147 -4.25 3.88 9.92
C TRP A 147 -3.53 4.56 11.09
N SER A 148 -2.37 5.11 10.80
CA SER A 148 -1.48 5.71 11.78
C SER A 148 -0.73 6.91 11.23
N VAL A 149 -0.28 7.75 12.15
CA VAL A 149 0.45 8.97 11.88
C VAL A 149 1.74 8.99 12.69
N ASP A 150 2.81 9.34 12.00
CA ASP A 150 4.10 9.72 12.56
C ASP A 150 4.27 11.21 12.25
N PHE A 151 4.26 12.05 13.28
CA PHE A 151 4.34 13.49 13.08
C PHE A 151 5.77 13.92 12.79
N GLU A 152 6.78 13.22 13.31
CA GLU A 152 8.19 13.55 13.16
C GLU A 152 8.96 12.46 12.40
N PHE A 153 8.55 12.16 11.16
CA PHE A 153 9.08 11.03 10.40
C PHE A 153 10.61 11.08 10.17
N GLU A 154 11.24 12.25 10.27
CA GLU A 154 12.70 12.38 10.13
C GLU A 154 13.48 12.21 11.45
N SER A 155 12.82 11.91 12.57
CA SER A 155 13.41 11.77 13.90
C SER A 155 14.50 10.68 13.95
N LYS A 156 14.26 9.57 13.26
CA LYS A 156 15.02 8.33 13.44
C LYS A 156 15.41 7.71 12.11
N LYS A 157 16.69 7.81 11.77
CA LYS A 157 17.26 7.17 10.57
C LYS A 157 17.21 5.65 10.68
N GLU A 158 16.83 4.99 9.58
CA GLU A 158 16.92 3.54 9.47
C GLU A 158 18.38 3.13 9.20
N ILE A 159 19.02 2.54 10.20
CA ILE A 159 20.44 2.15 10.12
C ILE A 159 20.51 0.62 10.08
N VAL A 160 21.25 0.11 9.09
CA VAL A 160 21.56 -1.32 8.97
C VAL A 160 23.04 -1.56 9.28
N ARG A 161 23.32 -2.74 9.82
CA ARG A 161 24.70 -3.21 10.03
C ARG A 161 25.12 -4.03 8.84
N VAL A 162 26.16 -3.59 8.17
CA VAL A 162 26.77 -4.28 7.03
C VAL A 162 28.15 -4.77 7.48
N VAL A 163 28.43 -6.04 7.27
CA VAL A 163 29.75 -6.62 7.52
C VAL A 163 30.58 -6.44 6.25
N ASP A 164 31.74 -5.78 6.36
CA ASP A 164 32.66 -5.68 5.24
C ASP A 164 33.29 -7.06 4.96
N GLU A 165 33.03 -7.61 3.78
CA GLU A 165 33.52 -8.95 3.38
C GLU A 165 35.05 -9.06 3.36
N LYS A 166 35.78 -7.94 3.30
CA LYS A 166 37.25 -7.92 3.22
C LYS A 166 37.92 -7.77 4.57
N THR A 167 37.32 -7.04 5.50
CA THR A 167 37.91 -6.75 6.82
C THR A 167 37.21 -7.48 7.97
N GLY A 168 36.00 -8.00 7.74
CA GLY A 168 35.16 -8.61 8.78
C GLY A 168 34.63 -7.60 9.80
N GLU A 169 34.80 -6.30 9.56
CA GLU A 169 34.35 -5.24 10.46
C GLU A 169 32.88 -4.92 10.21
N GLU A 170 32.12 -4.71 11.29
CA GLU A 170 30.74 -4.23 11.22
C GLU A 170 30.73 -2.71 11.02
N LYS A 171 29.98 -2.25 10.01
CA LYS A 171 29.74 -0.84 9.75
C LYS A 171 28.25 -0.54 9.79
N GLU A 172 27.90 0.54 10.49
CA GLU A 172 26.54 1.09 10.47
C GLU A 172 26.38 2.02 9.26
N GLU A 173 25.42 1.70 8.39
CA GLU A 173 25.08 2.52 7.23
C GLU A 173 23.61 2.92 7.25
N TRP A 174 23.34 4.20 6.97
CA TRP A 174 21.98 4.71 6.80
C TRP A 174 21.42 4.26 5.45
N THR A 175 20.21 3.69 5.45
CA THR A 175 19.54 3.20 4.24
C THR A 175 19.01 4.31 3.33
N GLY A 176 19.05 5.58 3.80
CA GLY A 176 18.38 6.70 3.15
C GLY A 176 16.89 6.84 3.52
N SER A 177 16.36 5.93 4.33
CA SER A 177 14.99 5.96 4.85
C SER A 177 14.94 6.26 6.34
N TYR A 178 13.75 6.49 6.87
CA TYR A 178 13.52 6.72 8.29
C TYR A 178 12.61 5.64 8.86
N ILE A 179 12.77 5.37 10.15
CA ILE A 179 11.94 4.44 10.89
C ILE A 179 10.62 5.15 11.19
N PHE A 180 9.51 4.55 10.74
CA PHE A 180 8.19 5.03 11.08
C PHE A 180 7.93 4.82 12.58
N GLU A 181 7.69 5.90 13.31
CA GLU A 181 7.34 5.90 14.72
C GLU A 181 5.84 6.17 14.86
N ASN A 182 5.10 5.18 15.34
CA ASN A 182 3.66 5.36 15.57
C ASN A 182 3.43 6.30 16.74
N GLU A 183 2.95 7.50 16.46
CA GLU A 183 2.55 8.47 17.49
C GLU A 183 1.05 8.48 17.72
N TRP A 184 0.26 8.20 16.69
CA TRP A 184 -1.19 8.11 16.77
C TRP A 184 -1.72 7.06 15.80
N GLN A 185 -2.83 6.42 16.15
CA GLN A 185 -3.50 5.44 15.30
C GLN A 185 -5.01 5.36 15.55
N SER A 186 -5.75 4.94 14.53
CA SER A 186 -7.15 4.54 14.62
C SER A 186 -7.38 3.22 13.88
N PHE A 187 -8.25 2.38 14.42
CA PHE A 187 -8.50 1.05 13.87
C PHE A 187 -9.92 0.57 14.17
N ARG A 188 -10.42 -0.28 13.28
CA ARG A 188 -11.72 -0.94 13.47
C ARG A 188 -11.57 -2.17 14.35
N THR A 189 -12.58 -2.43 15.16
CA THR A 189 -12.70 -3.68 15.93
C THR A 189 -13.94 -4.46 15.52
N LYS A 190 -14.02 -5.72 15.93
CA LYS A 190 -15.25 -6.53 15.71
C LYS A 190 -16.48 -5.91 16.41
N LYS A 191 -16.27 -5.18 17.51
CA LYS A 191 -17.33 -4.56 18.31
C LYS A 191 -17.69 -3.17 17.81
N ASP A 192 -16.69 -2.38 17.44
CA ASP A 192 -16.85 -1.03 16.93
C ASP A 192 -16.22 -0.92 15.55
N ARG A 193 -17.07 -0.67 14.55
CA ARG A 193 -16.66 -0.52 13.15
C ARG A 193 -16.41 0.95 12.78
N SER A 194 -16.48 1.89 13.71
CA SER A 194 -16.14 3.28 13.43
C SER A 194 -14.62 3.43 13.24
N LEU A 195 -14.24 4.44 12.47
CA LEU A 195 -12.85 4.80 12.22
C LEU A 195 -12.75 6.31 12.44
N GLU A 196 -11.81 6.75 13.27
CA GLU A 196 -11.53 8.16 13.46
C GLU A 196 -10.70 8.65 12.28
N LEU A 197 -11.23 9.64 11.55
CA LEU A 197 -10.60 10.16 10.34
C LEU A 197 -9.70 11.37 10.63
N THR A 198 -9.59 11.81 11.87
CA THR A 198 -8.73 12.93 12.26
C THR A 198 -7.85 12.50 13.42
N SER A 199 -6.55 12.73 13.31
CA SER A 199 -5.64 12.45 14.41
C SER A 199 -5.79 13.43 15.57
N ALA A 200 -5.31 13.04 16.75
CA ALA A 200 -5.17 13.97 17.85
C ALA A 200 -4.25 15.14 17.49
N PHE A 201 -4.54 16.33 18.02
CA PHE A 201 -3.66 17.48 17.88
C PHE A 201 -2.33 17.22 18.60
N LYS A 202 -1.23 17.46 17.91
CA LYS A 202 0.13 17.36 18.42
C LYS A 202 0.77 18.74 18.41
N ASP A 203 1.46 19.08 19.50
CA ASP A 203 2.27 20.30 19.56
C ASP A 203 3.32 20.30 18.44
N ALA A 204 3.39 21.41 17.71
CA ALA A 204 4.29 21.59 16.58
C ALA A 204 5.05 22.91 16.67
N GLN A 205 6.35 22.86 16.42
CA GLN A 205 7.18 24.05 16.33
C GLN A 205 7.05 24.69 14.94
N LYS A 206 7.26 26.01 14.88
CA LYS A 206 7.27 26.75 13.61
C LYS A 206 8.41 26.23 12.72
N GLY A 207 8.07 25.71 11.55
CA GLY A 207 9.04 25.13 10.63
C GLY A 207 8.41 24.22 9.60
N LYS A 208 9.27 23.54 8.83
CA LYS A 208 8.88 22.44 7.96
C LYS A 208 8.90 21.15 8.75
N MET A 209 7.82 20.39 8.67
CA MET A 209 7.68 19.09 9.32
C MET A 209 7.31 18.06 8.25
N LYS A 210 7.94 16.88 8.28
CA LYS A 210 7.53 15.75 7.45
C LYS A 210 6.72 14.79 8.28
N ILE A 211 5.46 14.63 7.90
CA ILE A 211 4.50 13.77 8.56
C ILE A 211 4.28 12.56 7.68
N ALA A 212 4.47 11.36 8.22
CA ALA A 212 4.17 10.12 7.52
C ALA A 212 2.82 9.56 7.97
N ILE A 213 2.04 9.09 7.00
CA ILE A 213 0.74 8.48 7.19
C ILE A 213 0.82 7.08 6.63
N LYS A 214 0.48 6.08 7.45
CA LYS A 214 0.44 4.68 7.04
C LYS A 214 -0.99 4.17 7.17
N VAL A 215 -1.55 3.68 6.07
CA VAL A 215 -2.88 3.05 6.00
C VAL A 215 -2.68 1.57 5.73
N ILE A 216 -3.37 0.73 6.49
CA ILE A 216 -3.45 -0.72 6.30
C ILE A 216 -4.87 -1.03 5.83
N ASP A 217 -4.96 -1.70 4.68
CA ASP A 217 -6.24 -2.09 4.11
C ASP A 217 -6.81 -3.37 4.75
N ILE A 218 -8.04 -3.74 4.36
CA ILE A 218 -8.73 -4.96 4.80
C ILE A 218 -8.02 -6.28 4.40
N PHE A 219 -7.02 -6.21 3.53
CA PHE A 219 -6.20 -7.34 3.10
C PHE A 219 -4.82 -7.36 3.80
N GLY A 220 -4.54 -6.36 4.64
CA GLY A 220 -3.27 -6.22 5.35
C GLY A 220 -2.17 -5.57 4.52
N ASN A 221 -2.46 -5.03 3.34
CA ASN A 221 -1.45 -4.30 2.57
C ASN A 221 -1.25 -2.92 3.19
N ASP A 222 0.02 -2.53 3.36
CA ASP A 222 0.36 -1.22 3.85
C ASP A 222 0.65 -0.23 2.73
N THR A 223 0.10 0.97 2.86
CA THR A 223 0.36 2.11 1.99
C THR A 223 0.86 3.26 2.85
N THR A 224 2.02 3.82 2.51
CA THR A 224 2.62 4.94 3.24
C THR A 224 2.68 6.18 2.36
N LYS A 225 2.27 7.33 2.91
CA LYS A 225 2.39 8.64 2.27
C LYS A 225 3.08 9.60 3.23
N VAL A 226 4.12 10.27 2.75
CA VAL A 226 4.81 11.34 3.48
C VAL A 226 4.40 12.68 2.90
N ILE A 227 3.99 13.61 3.76
CA ILE A 227 3.66 14.98 3.38
C ILE A 227 4.60 15.96 4.09
N GLU A 228 4.96 17.04 3.41
CA GLU A 228 5.64 18.18 4.03
C GLU A 228 4.59 19.22 4.42
N VAL A 229 4.57 19.58 5.71
CA VAL A 229 3.66 20.59 6.26
C VAL A 229 4.48 21.78 6.76
N ASN A 230 4.07 22.99 6.37
CA ASN A 230 4.63 24.22 6.89
C ASN A 230 3.76 24.70 8.05
N ILE A 231 4.32 24.70 9.26
CA ILE A 231 3.60 25.03 10.50
C ILE A 231 3.48 26.54 10.71
#